data_AF-A0A8J7M9W9-F1
#
_entry.id   AF-A0A8J7M9W9-F1
#
_cell.length_a   1.000
_cell.length_b   1.000
_cell.length_c   1.000
_cell.angle_alpha   90.00
_cell.angle_beta   90.00
_cell.angle_gamma   90.00
#
_symmetry.space_group_name_H-M   'P 1'
#
loop_
_entity.id
_entity.type
_entity.pdbx_description
1 polymer ?
#
loop_
_entity_poly.entity_id
_entity_poly.type
_entity_poly.pdbx_seq_one_letter_code
_entity_poly.pdbx_strand_id
1 'polypeptide(L)'
;MQTRDEYVEWLKQKIDEWNAQINEFDQKAEGASRDAKDKYDAALDEMKKRRDEAEKKMREVAETERDAWDQRRAQFETAWEDIANGFQQAWSRFS
;
A
#
# COMPACT_ATOMS: atom_id res chain seq x y z
N MET A 1 -10.63 19.29 8.26
CA MET A 1 -9.35 18.60 8.54
C MET A 1 -9.68 17.19 8.98
N GLN A 2 -8.99 16.18 8.47
CA GLN A 2 -9.12 14.80 8.93
C GLN A 2 -8.28 14.65 10.19
N THR A 3 -8.86 14.10 11.25
CA THR A 3 -8.13 13.77 12.48
C THR A 3 -7.16 12.61 12.23
N ARG A 4 -6.17 12.45 13.12
CA ARG A 4 -5.24 11.32 13.05
C ARG A 4 -5.97 9.97 13.03
N ASP A 5 -7.02 9.83 13.84
CA ASP A 5 -7.77 8.58 13.93
C ASP A 5 -8.55 8.28 12.64
N GLU A 6 -9.21 9.28 12.06
CA GLU A 6 -9.85 9.15 10.74
C GLU A 6 -8.82 8.83 9.65
N TYR A 7 -7.60 9.38 9.73
CA TYR A 7 -6.55 9.08 8.76
C TYR A 7 -6.04 7.65 8.87
N VAL A 8 -5.84 7.14 10.10
CA VAL A 8 -5.49 5.74 10.34
C VAL A 8 -6.58 4.80 9.85
N GLU A 9 -7.86 5.13 10.06
CA GLU A 9 -8.97 4.31 9.56
C GLU A 9 -9.00 4.27 8.02
N TRP A 10 -8.80 5.42 7.37
CA TRP A 10 -8.68 5.48 5.93
C TRP A 10 -7.50 4.65 5.39
N LEU A 11 -6.33 4.72 6.05
CA LEU A 11 -5.16 3.90 5.69
C LEU A 11 -5.47 2.41 5.80
N LYS A 12 -6.17 1.97 6.86
CA LYS A 12 -6.60 0.57 7.01
C LYS A 12 -7.46 0.12 5.83
N GLN A 13 -8.47 0.91 5.47
CA GLN A 13 -9.34 0.59 4.33
C GLN A 13 -8.54 0.45 3.02
N LYS A 14 -7.59 1.37 2.77
CA LYS A 14 -6.73 1.29 1.58
C LYS A 14 -5.82 0.06 1.57
N ILE A 15 -5.25 -0.29 2.72
CA ILE A 15 -4.41 -1.48 2.87
C ILE A 15 -5.25 -2.76 2.67
N ASP A 16 -6.48 -2.79 3.18
CA ASP A 16 -7.40 -3.92 2.97
C ASP A 16 -7.78 -4.08 1.48
N GLU A 17 -8.03 -2.97 0.78
CA GLU A 17 -8.22 -2.97 -0.68
C GLU A 17 -6.99 -3.54 -1.40
N TRP A 18 -5.78 -3.12 -1.01
CA TRP A 18 -4.54 -3.62 -1.59
C TRP A 18 -4.30 -5.10 -1.30
N ASN A 19 -4.63 -5.58 -0.09
CA ASN A 19 -4.54 -6.99 0.25
C ASN A 19 -5.47 -7.84 -0.65
N ALA A 20 -6.69 -7.37 -0.92
CA ALA A 20 -7.61 -8.05 -1.83
C ALA A 20 -7.07 -8.07 -3.27
N GLN A 21 -6.52 -6.95 -3.73
CA GLN A 21 -5.88 -6.83 -5.04
C GLN A 21 -4.67 -7.78 -5.18
N ILE A 22 -3.77 -7.79 -4.20
CA ILE A 22 -2.63 -8.72 -4.15
C ILE A 22 -3.10 -10.17 -4.20
N ASN A 23 -4.14 -10.53 -3.44
CA ASN A 23 -4.66 -11.89 -3.42
C ASN A 23 -5.25 -12.31 -4.78
N GLU A 24 -6.01 -11.42 -5.43
CA GLU A 24 -6.51 -11.68 -6.79
C GLU A 24 -5.36 -11.88 -7.79
N PHE A 25 -4.31 -11.07 -7.66
CA PHE A 25 -3.13 -11.16 -8.52
C PHE A 25 -2.38 -12.48 -8.32
N ASP A 26 -2.14 -12.87 -7.07
CA ASP A 26 -1.45 -14.11 -6.68
C ASP A 26 -2.15 -15.32 -7.33
N GLN A 27 -3.49 -15.38 -7.23
CA GLN A 27 -4.30 -16.42 -7.88
C GLN A 27 -4.20 -16.43 -9.41
N LYS A 28 -4.16 -15.25 -10.05
CA LYS A 28 -4.02 -15.15 -11.52
C LYS A 28 -2.62 -15.56 -11.98
N ALA A 29 -1.58 -15.25 -11.19
CA ALA A 29 -0.20 -15.63 -11.48
C ALA A 29 0.02 -17.15 -11.43
N GLU A 30 -0.72 -17.88 -10.60
CA GLU A 30 -0.65 -19.35 -10.55
C GLU A 30 -1.03 -20.01 -11.89
N GLY A 31 -1.99 -19.42 -12.62
CA GLY A 31 -2.46 -19.90 -13.92
C GLY A 31 -1.68 -19.38 -15.13
N ALA A 32 -0.66 -18.54 -14.93
CA ALA A 32 0.11 -17.93 -15.99
C ALA A 32 1.14 -18.86 -16.65
N SER A 33 1.46 -18.60 -17.93
CA SER A 33 2.58 -19.21 -18.64
C SER A 33 3.93 -18.94 -17.94
N ARG A 34 4.91 -19.83 -18.09
CA ARG A 34 6.26 -19.70 -17.47
C ARG A 34 6.94 -18.35 -17.74
N ASP A 35 6.96 -17.88 -18.98
CA ASP A 35 7.54 -16.56 -19.34
C ASP A 35 6.83 -15.37 -18.69
N ALA A 36 5.55 -15.52 -18.34
CA ALA A 36 4.79 -14.47 -17.69
C ALA A 36 4.98 -14.53 -16.16
N LYS A 37 5.26 -15.71 -15.60
CA LYS A 37 5.48 -15.91 -14.16
C LYS A 37 6.58 -15.02 -13.59
N ASP A 38 7.76 -14.96 -14.21
CA ASP A 38 8.86 -14.13 -13.68
C ASP A 38 8.47 -12.64 -13.56
N LYS A 39 7.71 -12.12 -14.54
CA LYS A 39 7.20 -10.74 -14.51
C LYS A 39 6.10 -10.56 -13.47
N TYR A 40 5.25 -11.57 -13.30
CA TYR A 40 4.20 -11.57 -12.29
C TYR A 40 4.77 -11.62 -10.88
N ASP A 41 5.73 -12.51 -10.62
CA ASP A 41 6.37 -12.64 -9.32
C ASP A 41 7.07 -11.33 -8.93
N ALA A 42 7.75 -10.67 -9.87
CA ALA A 42 8.39 -9.37 -9.61
C ALA A 42 7.39 -8.25 -9.29
N ALA A 43 6.28 -8.16 -10.04
CA ALA A 43 5.24 -7.17 -9.77
C ALA A 43 4.52 -7.45 -8.45
N LEU A 44 4.25 -8.72 -8.15
CA LEU A 44 3.61 -9.16 -6.92
C LEU A 44 4.48 -8.90 -5.69
N ASP A 45 5.79 -9.15 -5.78
CA ASP A 45 6.75 -8.80 -4.73
C ASP A 45 6.78 -7.28 -4.48
N GLU A 46 6.82 -6.47 -5.54
CA GLU A 46 6.77 -5.01 -5.40
C GLU A 46 5.46 -4.55 -4.74
N MET A 47 4.31 -5.10 -5.13
CA MET A 47 3.03 -4.80 -4.49
C MET A 47 3.02 -5.19 -3.01
N LYS A 48 3.47 -6.40 -2.67
CA LYS A 48 3.56 -6.89 -1.28
C LYS A 48 4.45 -5.97 -0.44
N LYS A 49 5.61 -5.58 -0.97
CA LYS A 49 6.53 -4.64 -0.31
C LYS A 49 5.90 -3.28 -0.06
N ARG A 50 5.23 -2.68 -1.07
CA ARG A 50 4.56 -1.38 -0.91
C ARG A 50 3.43 -1.45 0.13
N ARG A 51 2.68 -2.54 0.14
CA ARG A 51 1.66 -2.80 1.16
C ARG A 51 2.28 -2.88 2.57
N ASP A 52 3.39 -3.60 2.73
CA ASP A 52 4.08 -3.72 4.03
C ASP A 52 4.63 -2.36 4.52
N GLU A 53 5.16 -1.54 3.60
CA GLU A 53 5.59 -0.17 3.88
C GLU A 53 4.42 0.72 4.30
N ALA A 54 3.27 0.61 3.62
CA ALA A 54 2.03 1.28 3.98
C ALA A 54 1.56 0.89 5.39
N GLU A 55 1.56 -0.40 5.73
CA GLU A 55 1.22 -0.90 7.06
C GLU A 55 2.14 -0.34 8.14
N LYS A 56 3.44 -0.28 7.87
CA LYS A 56 4.42 0.33 8.78
C LYS A 56 4.12 1.82 8.97
N LYS A 57 3.84 2.54 7.88
CA LYS A 57 3.54 3.97 7.93
C LYS A 57 2.26 4.26 8.72
N MET A 58 1.23 3.44 8.54
CA MET A 58 0.00 3.52 9.31
C MET A 58 0.25 3.35 10.82
N ARG A 59 1.11 2.41 11.22
CA ARG A 59 1.50 2.23 12.63
C ARG A 59 2.20 3.47 13.17
N GLU A 60 3.16 4.04 12.44
CA GLU A 60 3.84 5.29 12.84
C GLU A 60 2.84 6.44 13.06
N VAL A 61 1.82 6.56 12.21
CA VAL A 61 0.77 7.57 12.37
C VAL A 61 -0.11 7.30 13.59
N ALA A 62 -0.49 6.03 13.82
CA ALA A 62 -1.28 5.63 14.98
C ALA A 62 -0.57 5.92 16.32
N GLU A 63 0.76 5.77 16.34
CA GLU A 63 1.61 6.05 17.50
C GLU A 63 1.90 7.55 17.69
N THR A 64 1.61 8.39 16.69
CA THR A 64 1.83 9.83 16.80
C THR A 64 0.82 10.46 17.78
N GLU A 65 1.33 11.29 18.69
CA GLU A 65 0.50 12.07 19.61
C GLU A 65 -0.46 12.98 18.84
N ARG A 66 -1.70 13.09 19.32
CA ARG A 66 -2.76 13.84 18.61
C ARG A 66 -2.37 15.30 18.37
N ASP A 67 -1.74 15.94 19.34
CA ASP A 67 -1.28 17.33 19.25
C ASP A 67 -0.12 17.54 18.25
N ALA A 68 0.61 16.48 17.90
CA ALA A 68 1.69 16.53 16.90
C ALA A 68 1.21 16.20 15.48
N TRP A 69 -0.04 15.75 15.31
CA TRP A 69 -0.60 15.30 14.03
C TRP A 69 -0.54 16.39 12.96
N ASP A 70 -1.10 17.58 13.24
CA ASP A 70 -1.19 18.66 12.26
C ASP A 70 0.17 19.10 11.73
N GLN A 71 1.22 19.00 12.55
CA GLN A 71 2.58 19.37 12.16
C GLN A 71 3.26 18.30 11.30
N ARG A 72 2.92 17.01 11.50
CA ARG A 72 3.57 15.87 10.83
C ARG A 72 2.77 15.31 9.66
N ARG A 73 1.47 15.61 9.59
CA ARG A 73 0.54 15.09 8.59
C ARG A 73 1.08 15.23 7.16
N ALA A 74 1.57 16.41 6.79
CA ALA A 74 2.05 16.64 5.42
C ALA A 74 3.19 15.67 5.03
N GLN A 75 4.10 15.39 5.96
CA GLN A 75 5.19 14.43 5.73
C GLN A 75 4.66 12.99 5.60
N PHE A 76 3.64 12.65 6.38
CA PHE A 76 2.97 11.35 6.28
C PHE A 76 2.20 11.20 4.98
N GLU A 77 1.50 12.24 4.53
CA GLU A 77 0.78 12.24 3.25
C GLU A 77 1.74 12.09 2.07
N THR A 78 2.85 12.83 2.04
CA THR A 78 3.86 12.67 0.98
C THR A 78 4.45 11.25 0.96
N ALA A 79 4.76 10.69 2.13
CA ALA A 79 5.26 9.32 2.21
C ALA A 79 4.22 8.29 1.73
N TRP A 80 2.95 8.48 2.10
CA TRP A 80 1.87 7.65 1.63
C TRP A 80 1.68 7.73 0.10
N GLU A 81 1.73 8.93 -0.48
CA GLU A 81 1.61 9.13 -1.92
C GLU A 81 2.70 8.39 -2.69
N ASP A 82 3.96 8.41 -2.23
CA ASP A 82 5.03 7.62 -2.85
C ASP A 82 4.72 6.12 -2.83
N ILE A 83 4.32 5.61 -1.66
CA ILE A 83 3.99 4.20 -1.49
C ILE A 83 2.84 3.80 -2.41
N ALA A 84 1.77 4.61 -2.44
CA ALA A 84 0.59 4.39 -3.27
C ALA A 84 0.91 4.44 -4.76
N ASN A 85 1.74 5.38 -5.20
CA ASN A 85 2.20 5.46 -6.58
C ASN A 85 3.05 4.25 -6.97
N GLY A 86 3.90 3.76 -6.07
CA GLY A 86 4.66 2.53 -6.28
C GLY A 86 3.75 1.31 -6.44
N PHE A 87 2.75 1.18 -5.57
CA PHE A 87 1.76 0.09 -5.65
C PHE A 87 0.96 0.14 -6.96
N GLN A 88 0.46 1.32 -7.34
CA GLN A 88 -0.29 1.52 -8.57
C GLN A 88 0.55 1.19 -9.82
N GLN A 89 1.83 1.58 -9.84
CA GLN A 89 2.73 1.22 -10.94
C GLN A 89 2.94 -0.29 -11.05
N ALA A 90 3.12 -0.98 -9.92
CA ALA A 90 3.23 -2.44 -9.90
C ALA A 90 1.95 -3.12 -10.42
N TRP A 91 0.79 -2.62 -9.98
CA TRP A 91 -0.52 -3.09 -10.43
C TRP A 91 -0.76 -2.88 -11.92
N SER A 92 -0.45 -1.69 -12.46
CA SER A 92 -0.64 -1.36 -13.88
C SER A 92 0.24 -2.14 -14.84
N ARG A 93 1.31 -2.79 -14.37
CA ARG A 93 2.10 -3.71 -15.21
C ARG A 93 1.37 -5.02 -15.48
N PHE A 94 0.28 -5.28 -14.76
CA PHE A 94 -0.55 -6.48 -14.88
C PHE A 94 -1.92 -6.22 -15.48
N SER A 95 -2.60 -5.13 -15.08
CA SER A 95 -3.93 -4.76 -15.57
C SER A 95 -3.88 -4.24 -17.00
#